data_AF-A0A679GLW1-F1
#
_entry.id   AF-A0A679GLW1-F1
#
_cell.length_a   1.000
_cell.length_b   1.000
_cell.length_c   1.000
_cell.angle_alpha   90.00
_cell.angle_beta   90.00
_cell.angle_gamma   90.00
#
_symmetry.space_group_name_H-M   'P 1'
#
loop_
_entity.id
_entity.type
_entity.pdbx_description
1 polymer ?
#
loop_
_entity_poly.entity_id
_entity_poly.type
_entity_poly.pdbx_seq_one_letter_code
_entity_poly.pdbx_strand_id
1 'polypeptide(L)'
;MRITIPQWVRDEMVKPQRTVCVHSTEEEIQYRKAISIGLAPGGIVKVWVGGPCLKGKEIGRFVGVVERKGPSQGQTGGKYAWPELEPASNAYIKEHGIPYDSW
;
A
#
# COMPACT_ATOMS: atom_id res chain seq x y z
N MET A 1 6.09 9.03 7.66
CA MET A 1 4.64 9.33 7.51
C MET A 1 3.86 8.45 8.50
N ARG A 2 2.90 9.01 9.23
CA ARG A 2 2.04 8.26 10.17
C ARG A 2 0.59 8.41 9.74
N ILE A 3 -0.10 7.30 9.49
CA ILE A 3 -1.53 7.29 9.16
C ILE A 3 -2.29 7.07 10.47
N THR A 4 -2.92 8.12 10.98
CA THR A 4 -3.78 8.01 12.16
C THR A 4 -5.12 7.46 11.74
N ILE A 5 -5.61 6.41 12.42
CA ILE A 5 -6.96 5.86 12.22
C ILE A 5 -7.91 6.55 13.20
N PRO A 6 -8.78 7.47 12.72
CA PRO A 6 -9.70 8.22 13.58
C PRO A 6 -10.70 7.29 14.28
N GLN A 7 -11.27 7.77 15.39
CA GLN A 7 -12.23 6.97 16.16
C GLN A 7 -13.46 6.57 15.32
N TRP A 8 -13.99 7.47 14.49
CA TRP A 8 -15.13 7.16 13.62
C TRP A 8 -14.86 5.97 12.68
N VAL A 9 -13.60 5.78 12.25
CA VAL A 9 -13.22 4.63 11.42
C VAL A 9 -13.28 3.35 12.25
N ARG A 10 -12.80 3.40 13.50
CA ARG A 10 -12.89 2.26 14.43
C ARG A 10 -14.33 1.90 14.73
N ASP A 11 -15.18 2.91 14.93
CA ASP A 11 -16.62 2.74 15.16
C ASP A 11 -17.29 2.10 13.93
N GLU A 12 -16.89 2.50 12.72
CA GLU A 12 -17.35 1.89 11.48
C GLU A 12 -16.87 0.44 11.34
N MET A 13 -15.66 0.09 11.80
CA MET A 13 -15.13 -1.27 11.73
C MET A 13 -15.90 -2.26 12.62
N VAL A 14 -16.47 -1.80 13.73
CA VAL A 14 -17.27 -2.63 14.65
C VAL A 14 -18.77 -2.60 14.36
N LYS A 15 -19.21 -1.74 13.42
CA LYS A 15 -20.62 -1.64 13.05
C LYS A 15 -21.04 -2.83 12.17
N PRO A 16 -22.05 -3.61 12.56
CA PRO A 16 -22.58 -4.67 11.70
C PRO A 16 -23.23 -4.06 10.45
N GLN A 17 -22.98 -4.66 9.29
CA GLN A 17 -23.56 -4.29 8.01
C GLN A 17 -24.20 -5.52 7.39
N ARG A 18 -25.47 -5.41 7.00
CA ARG A 18 -26.16 -6.45 6.23
C ARG A 18 -25.80 -6.31 4.76
N THR A 19 -25.31 -7.38 4.14
CA THR A 19 -24.92 -7.37 2.73
C THR A 19 -25.08 -8.75 2.12
N VAL A 20 -25.24 -8.78 0.81
CA VAL A 20 -25.18 -10.02 0.01
C VAL A 20 -23.84 -10.03 -0.71
N CYS A 21 -23.10 -11.12 -0.59
CA CYS A 21 -21.82 -11.30 -1.25
C CYS A 21 -21.99 -11.70 -2.72
N VAL A 22 -21.02 -11.37 -3.60
CA VAL A 22 -21.11 -11.69 -5.04
C VAL A 22 -21.25 -13.20 -5.31
N HIS A 23 -20.75 -14.03 -4.39
CA HIS A 23 -20.78 -15.49 -4.44
C HIS A 23 -21.86 -16.11 -3.53
N SER A 24 -22.79 -15.32 -2.99
CA SER A 24 -23.89 -15.78 -2.13
C SER A 24 -25.21 -15.13 -2.56
N THR A 25 -26.33 -15.81 -2.34
CA THR A 25 -27.68 -15.24 -2.50
C THR A 25 -28.34 -14.88 -1.17
N GLU A 26 -27.67 -15.20 -0.06
CA GLU A 26 -28.17 -14.98 1.29
C GLU A 26 -27.67 -13.65 1.86
N GLU A 27 -28.50 -13.01 2.69
CA GLU A 27 -28.09 -11.82 3.45
C GLU A 27 -27.25 -12.25 4.65
N GLU A 28 -26.03 -11.72 4.72
CA GLU A 28 -25.09 -12.00 5.80
C GLU A 28 -24.70 -10.71 6.54
N ILE A 29 -24.37 -10.83 7.82
CA ILE A 29 -23.81 -9.72 8.60
C ILE A 29 -22.29 -9.70 8.42
N GLN A 30 -21.80 -8.65 7.80
CA GLN A 30 -20.38 -8.39 7.59
C GLN A 30 -19.92 -7.14 8.33
N TYR A 31 -18.60 -7.00 8.45
CA TYR A 31 -17.94 -5.88 9.12
C TYR A 31 -16.81 -5.37 8.26
N ARG A 32 -16.42 -4.11 8.46
CA ARG A 32 -15.24 -3.56 7.80
C ARG A 32 -13.97 -3.97 8.55
N LYS A 33 -13.44 -5.14 8.21
CA LYS A 33 -12.30 -5.76 8.91
C LYS A 33 -10.93 -5.39 8.33
N ALA A 34 -10.88 -4.64 7.24
CA ALA A 34 -9.65 -4.34 6.52
C ALA A 34 -9.42 -2.83 6.35
N ILE A 35 -8.15 -2.43 6.42
CA ILE A 35 -7.70 -1.11 5.97
C ILE A 35 -6.77 -1.34 4.79
N SER A 36 -7.13 -0.80 3.64
CA SER A 36 -6.36 -0.91 2.40
C SER A 36 -5.63 0.39 2.14
N ILE A 37 -4.34 0.31 1.80
CA ILE A 37 -3.50 1.45 1.48
C ILE A 37 -3.09 1.33 0.01
N GLY A 38 -3.47 2.29 -0.81
CA GLY A 38 -3.06 2.39 -2.20
C GLY A 38 -1.95 3.42 -2.35
N LEU A 39 -0.86 3.00 -2.98
CA LEU A 39 0.27 3.85 -3.32
C LEU A 39 0.20 4.15 -4.81
N ALA A 40 0.25 5.42 -5.18
CA ALA A 40 0.31 5.86 -6.57
C ALA A 40 1.64 6.57 -6.84
N PRO A 41 2.13 6.56 -8.10
CA PRO A 41 3.28 7.35 -8.54
C PRO A 41 3.17 8.82 -8.10
N GLY A 42 4.32 9.43 -7.83
CA GLY A 42 4.36 10.78 -7.24
C GLY A 42 4.10 10.83 -5.73
N GLY A 43 4.08 9.67 -5.06
CA GLY A 43 4.01 9.58 -3.60
C GLY A 43 2.61 9.82 -3.02
N ILE A 44 1.55 9.72 -3.84
CA ILE A 44 0.18 9.85 -3.32
C ILE A 44 -0.22 8.56 -2.63
N VAL A 45 -0.74 8.68 -1.41
CA VAL A 45 -1.28 7.57 -0.64
C VAL A 45 -2.76 7.78 -0.42
N LYS A 46 -3.57 6.79 -0.78
CA LYS A 46 -5.00 6.76 -0.45
C LYS A 46 -5.29 5.58 0.47
N VAL A 47 -6.23 5.77 1.38
CA VAL A 47 -6.55 4.77 2.38
C VAL A 47 -8.05 4.56 2.42
N TRP A 48 -8.46 3.29 2.45
CA TRP A 48 -9.87 2.89 2.55
C TRP A 48 -10.08 1.93 3.71
N VAL A 49 -11.24 2.03 4.34
CA VAL A 49 -11.75 1.01 5.26
C VAL A 49 -12.73 0.12 4.51
N GLY A 50 -12.42 -1.16 4.46
CA GLY A 50 -13.12 -2.17 3.67
C GLY A 50 -13.46 -3.41 4.50
N GLY A 51 -14.22 -4.31 3.91
CA GLY A 51 -14.59 -5.58 4.51
C GLY A 51 -15.11 -6.54 3.46
N PRO A 52 -15.28 -7.83 3.80
CA PRO A 52 -15.88 -8.79 2.89
C PRO A 52 -17.21 -8.26 2.35
N CYS A 53 -17.33 -8.23 1.03
CA CYS A 53 -18.57 -7.87 0.34
C CYS A 53 -19.06 -6.42 0.57
N LEU A 54 -18.26 -5.59 1.24
CA LEU A 54 -18.57 -4.18 1.49
C LEU A 54 -17.70 -3.28 0.61
N LYS A 55 -18.32 -2.33 -0.09
CA LYS A 55 -17.59 -1.32 -0.86
C LYS A 55 -16.66 -0.52 0.06
N GLY A 56 -15.39 -0.37 -0.31
CA GLY A 56 -14.41 0.42 0.44
C GLY A 56 -14.86 1.88 0.63
N LYS A 57 -14.71 2.39 1.86
CA LYS A 57 -14.98 3.79 2.20
C LYS A 57 -13.65 4.51 2.35
N GLU A 58 -13.42 5.57 1.59
CA GLU A 58 -12.17 6.34 1.68
C GLU A 58 -12.09 7.01 3.05
N ILE A 59 -10.97 6.83 3.74
CA ILE A 59 -10.72 7.39 5.09
C ILE A 59 -9.62 8.45 5.07
N GLY A 60 -8.88 8.58 3.98
CA GLY A 60 -7.90 9.64 3.86
C GLY A 60 -7.09 9.58 2.57
N ARG A 61 -6.55 10.74 2.22
CA ARG A 61 -5.57 10.93 1.16
C ARG A 61 -4.39 11.72 1.75
N PHE A 62 -3.19 11.25 1.45
CA PHE A 62 -1.95 11.78 1.98
C PHE A 62 -0.91 11.89 0.86
N VAL A 63 0.12 12.68 1.11
CA VAL A 63 1.31 12.75 0.26
C VAL A 63 2.48 12.24 1.08
N GLY A 64 3.16 11.23 0.55
CA GLY A 64 4.37 10.67 1.10
C GLY A 64 5.50 11.70 1.10
N VAL A 65 6.34 11.63 2.11
CA VAL A 65 7.56 12.43 2.18
C VAL A 65 8.71 11.57 1.68
N VAL A 66 9.62 12.16 0.91
CA VAL A 66 10.86 11.49 0.50
C VAL A 66 11.70 11.21 1.75
N GLU A 67 11.93 9.92 2.04
CA GLU A 67 12.87 9.50 3.06
C GLU A 67 14.28 9.71 2.54
N ARG A 68 14.99 10.71 3.10
CA ARG A 68 16.33 11.10 2.63
C ARG A 68 17.35 9.99 2.77
N LYS A 69 17.15 9.08 3.73
CA LYS A 69 18.03 7.92 3.92
C LYS A 69 17.83 6.84 2.86
N GLY A 70 16.74 6.88 2.11
CA GLY A 70 16.42 5.87 1.10
C GLY A 70 16.27 4.45 1.69
N PRO A 71 16.32 3.43 0.82
CA PRO A 71 16.32 2.03 1.23
C PRO A 71 17.48 1.73 2.21
N SER A 72 17.29 0.75 3.10
CA SER A 72 18.30 0.35 4.10
C SER A 72 18.71 1.47 5.09
N GLN A 73 17.89 2.50 5.29
CA GLN A 73 18.16 3.58 6.27
C GLN A 73 19.53 4.26 6.05
N GLY A 74 19.99 4.36 4.81
CA GLY A 74 21.25 4.99 4.44
C GLY A 74 22.49 4.12 4.67
N GLN A 75 22.33 2.89 5.18
CA GLN A 75 23.45 1.97 5.45
C GLN A 75 24.20 1.56 4.18
N THR A 76 23.54 1.63 3.02
CA THR A 76 24.13 1.25 1.73
C THR A 76 24.55 2.46 0.88
N GLY A 77 24.39 3.70 1.38
CA GLY A 77 24.72 4.91 0.62
C GLY A 77 24.00 5.01 -0.73
N GLY A 78 22.78 4.48 -0.83
CA GLY A 78 22.02 4.42 -2.08
C GLY A 78 22.40 3.27 -3.02
N LYS A 79 23.36 2.42 -2.63
CA LYS A 79 23.68 1.19 -3.37
C LYS A 79 22.69 0.08 -3.04
N TYR A 80 22.61 -0.89 -3.95
CA TYR A 80 21.91 -2.14 -3.70
C TYR A 80 22.48 -2.83 -2.44
N ALA A 81 21.63 -3.51 -1.68
CA ALA A 81 22.03 -4.12 -0.39
C ALA A 81 23.04 -5.26 -0.57
N TRP A 82 23.12 -5.83 -1.76
CA TRP A 82 24.14 -6.81 -2.11
C TRP A 82 25.44 -6.11 -2.51
N PRO A 83 26.59 -6.47 -1.90
CA PRO A 83 27.86 -5.79 -2.15
C PRO A 83 28.32 -5.87 -3.60
N GLU A 84 27.99 -6.96 -4.31
CA GLU A 84 28.32 -7.16 -5.72
C GLU A 84 27.15 -7.77 -6.48
N LEU A 85 26.74 -7.16 -7.59
CA LEU A 85 25.77 -7.77 -8.49
C LEU A 85 26.45 -8.91 -9.26
N GLU A 86 25.70 -9.96 -9.58
CA GLU A 86 26.17 -10.97 -10.52
C GLU A 86 26.59 -10.32 -11.85
N PRO A 87 27.63 -10.85 -12.53
CA PRO A 87 28.16 -10.26 -13.77
C PRO A 87 27.09 -10.01 -14.83
N ALA A 88 26.13 -10.94 -14.97
CA ALA A 88 25.02 -10.83 -15.90
C ALA A 88 24.09 -9.65 -15.57
N SER A 89 23.73 -9.48 -14.29
CA SER A 89 22.90 -8.37 -13.82
C SER A 89 23.59 -7.01 -14.02
N ASN A 90 24.90 -6.95 -13.76
CA ASN A 90 25.69 -5.74 -13.95
C ASN A 90 25.83 -5.37 -15.45
N ALA A 91 26.04 -6.35 -16.32
CA ALA A 91 26.07 -6.14 -17.76
C ALA A 91 24.73 -5.61 -18.29
N TYR A 92 23.62 -6.22 -17.87
CA TYR A 92 22.27 -5.78 -18.24
C TYR A 92 21.99 -4.33 -17.83
N ILE A 93 22.29 -3.96 -16.58
CA ILE A 93 22.07 -2.59 -16.09
C ILE A 93 22.94 -1.57 -16.85
N LYS A 94 24.17 -1.92 -17.22
CA LYS A 94 25.03 -1.05 -18.04
C LYS A 94 24.49 -0.85 -19.45
N GLU A 95 23.88 -1.87 -20.04
CA GLU A 95 23.38 -1.82 -21.40
C GLU A 95 22.00 -1.16 -21.50
N HIS A 96 21.12 -1.38 -20.53
CA HIS A 96 19.70 -1.01 -20.61
C HIS A 96 19.25 -0.01 -19.54
N GLY A 97 20.10 0.27 -18.54
CA GLY A 97 19.72 1.08 -17.38
C GLY A 97 18.73 0.37 -16.45
N ILE A 98 18.22 1.10 -15.46
CA ILE A 98 17.09 0.66 -14.63
C ILE A 98 15.89 1.56 -15.00
N PRO A 99 14.82 1.00 -15.58
CA PRO A 99 13.63 1.79 -15.88
C PRO A 99 12.91 2.11 -14.57
N TYR A 100 13.17 3.30 -14.04
CA TYR A 100 12.55 3.78 -12.80
C TYR A 100 11.01 3.88 -12.88
N ASP A 101 10.44 3.83 -14.09
CA ASP A 101 9.00 3.92 -14.39
C ASP A 101 8.34 2.58 -14.78
N SER A 102 9.00 1.42 -14.58
CA SER A 102 8.43 0.11 -14.99
C SER A 102 7.51 -0.54 -13.94
N TRP A 103 6.99 0.22 -12.98
CA TRP A 103 6.10 -0.26 -11.91
C TRP A 103 4.96 0.73 -11.67
#